data_AF-A0A2N0P978-F1
#
_entry.id   AF-A0A2N0P978-F1
#
_cell.length_a   1.000
_cell.length_b   1.000
_cell.length_c   1.000
_cell.angle_alpha   90.00
_cell.angle_beta   90.00
_cell.angle_gamma   90.00
#
_symmetry.space_group_name_H-M   'P 1'
#
loop_
_entity.id
_entity.type
_entity.pdbx_description
1 polymer ?
#
loop_
_entity_poly.entity_id
_entity_poly.type
_entity_poly.pdbx_seq_one_letter_code
_entity_poly.pdbx_strand_id
1 'polypeptide(L)'
;MAITAYFFLHLWKYHIETLSTLYPSHISISRNFLAMQTFNIMISLVESLVLLIKIHRDYYKDIPLLPWKYGTESYEHIFGISRQYCANFNYLEIVQMVPKINQYL
;
A
#
# COMPACT_ATOMS: atom_id res chain seq x y z
N MET A 1 9.11 -1.91 11.82
CA MET A 1 8.74 -2.34 10.45
C MET A 1 8.78 -1.20 9.45
N ALA A 2 7.94 -0.16 9.56
CA ALA A 2 7.93 0.97 8.61
C ALA A 2 9.31 1.65 8.46
N ILE A 3 9.90 2.12 9.57
CA ILE A 3 11.23 2.75 9.58
C ILE A 3 12.33 1.80 9.08
N THR A 4 12.26 0.51 9.44
CA THR A 4 13.19 -0.51 8.95
C THR A 4 13.11 -0.65 7.42
N ALA A 5 11.89 -0.65 6.85
CA ALA A 5 11.68 -0.70 5.42
C ALA A 5 12.19 0.56 4.70
N TYR A 6 12.03 1.74 5.31
CA TYR A 6 12.60 3.00 4.80
C TYR A 6 14.12 2.87 4.60
N PHE A 7 14.83 2.52 5.68
CA PHE A 7 16.28 2.39 5.62
C PHE A 7 16.72 1.29 4.66
N PHE A 8 16.05 0.15 4.67
CA PHE A 8 16.34 -0.94 3.74
C PHE A 8 16.24 -0.48 2.28
N LEU A 9 15.15 0.21 1.90
CA LEU A 9 14.95 0.69 0.53
C LEU A 9 16.04 1.69 0.10
N HIS A 10 16.40 2.61 0.99
CA HIS A 10 17.47 3.58 0.72
C HIS A 10 18.85 2.93 0.62
N LEU A 11 19.18 2.03 1.55
CA LEU A 11 20.46 1.31 1.54
C LEU A 11 20.57 0.39 0.32
N TRP A 12 19.48 -0.28 -0.05
CA TRP A 12 19.46 -1.14 -1.23
C TRP A 12 19.65 -0.32 -2.52
N LYS A 13 18.97 0.83 -2.64
CA LYS A 13 19.18 1.75 -3.77
C LYS A 13 20.64 2.20 -3.86
N TYR A 14 21.19 2.68 -2.74
CA TYR A 14 22.58 3.13 -2.65
C TYR A 14 23.57 2.01 -3.02
N HIS A 15 23.30 0.78 -2.59
CA HIS A 15 24.12 -0.38 -2.91
C HIS A 15 24.13 -0.67 -4.43
N ILE A 16 22.96 -0.65 -5.08
CA ILE A 16 22.87 -0.85 -6.54
C ILE A 16 23.52 0.30 -7.31
N GLU A 17 23.38 1.54 -6.85
CA GLU A 17 24.05 2.70 -7.45
C GLU A 17 25.58 2.55 -7.38
N THR A 18 26.11 2.12 -6.23
CA THR A 18 27.54 1.85 -6.04
C THR A 18 28.04 0.72 -6.94
N LEU A 19 27.24 -0.35 -7.09
CA LEU A 19 27.60 -1.44 -8.00
C LEU A 19 27.51 -1.04 -9.47
N SER A 20 26.56 -0.17 -9.83
CA SER A 20 26.43 0.34 -11.19
C SER A 20 27.63 1.19 -11.61
N THR A 21 28.24 1.93 -10.67
CA THR A 21 29.47 2.69 -10.95
C THR A 21 30.70 1.79 -11.06
N LEU A 22 30.79 0.73 -10.25
CA LEU A 22 31.92 -0.23 -10.27
C LEU A 22 31.87 -1.18 -11.48
N TYR A 23 30.67 -1.61 -11.89
CA TYR A 23 30.47 -2.61 -12.95
C TYR A 23 29.43 -2.17 -13.98
N PRO A 24 29.67 -1.07 -14.72
CA PRO A 24 28.67 -0.46 -15.60
C PRO A 24 28.24 -1.35 -16.77
N SER A 25 29.06 -2.32 -17.18
CA SER A 25 28.74 -3.31 -18.22
C SER A 25 27.72 -4.36 -17.77
N HIS A 26 27.62 -4.61 -16.46
CA HIS A 26 26.81 -5.70 -15.90
C HIS A 26 25.63 -5.18 -15.08
N ILE A 27 25.79 -4.02 -14.41
CA ILE A 27 24.81 -3.52 -13.45
C ILE A 27 24.35 -2.13 -13.86
N SER A 28 23.03 -2.01 -13.99
CA SER A 28 22.32 -0.74 -14.17
C SER A 28 21.16 -0.64 -13.20
N ILE A 29 20.88 0.58 -12.73
CA ILE A 29 19.73 0.89 -11.87
C ILE A 29 18.42 0.45 -12.54
N SER A 30 18.27 0.71 -13.84
CA SER A 30 17.05 0.38 -14.60
C SER A 30 16.75 -1.12 -14.71
N ARG A 31 17.75 -2.00 -14.56
CA ARG A 31 17.60 -3.45 -14.70
C ARG A 31 17.68 -4.20 -13.38
N ASN A 32 18.42 -3.67 -12.41
CA ASN A 32 18.76 -4.39 -11.17
C ASN A 32 18.12 -3.77 -9.92
N PHE A 33 17.44 -2.63 -10.07
CA PHE A 33 16.67 -2.01 -9.00
C PHE A 33 15.18 -1.98 -9.37
N LEU A 34 14.35 -1.66 -8.38
CA LEU A 34 12.94 -1.37 -8.59
C LEU A 34 12.77 -0.21 -9.59
N ALA A 35 11.66 -0.25 -10.33
CA ALA A 35 11.24 0.91 -11.09
C ALA A 35 11.15 2.13 -10.15
N MET A 36 11.63 3.30 -10.60
CA MET A 36 11.70 4.49 -9.76
C MET A 36 10.32 4.91 -9.24
N GLN A 37 9.27 4.65 -10.04
CA GLN A 37 7.88 4.85 -9.65
C GLN A 37 7.50 3.98 -8.44
N THR A 38 7.83 2.68 -8.49
CA THR A 38 7.58 1.76 -7.38
C THR A 38 8.37 2.17 -6.14
N PHE A 39 9.63 2.55 -6.28
CA PHE A 39 10.43 3.06 -5.18
C PHE A 39 9.77 4.28 -4.50
N ASN A 40 9.33 5.27 -5.28
CA ASN A 40 8.68 6.46 -4.75
C ASN A 40 7.36 6.14 -4.04
N ILE A 41 6.55 5.22 -4.57
CA ILE A 41 5.31 4.75 -3.93
C ILE A 41 5.61 4.09 -2.59
N MET A 42 6.63 3.23 -2.53
CA MET A 42 7.02 2.53 -1.31
C MET A 42 7.52 3.50 -0.23
N ILE A 43 8.33 4.49 -0.61
CA ILE A 43 8.79 5.54 0.31
C ILE A 43 7.61 6.36 0.85
N SER A 44 6.73 6.82 -0.05
CA SER A 44 5.53 7.59 0.33
C SER A 44 4.62 6.80 1.28
N LEU A 45 4.43 5.50 1.04
CA LEU A 45 3.64 4.63 1.92
C LEU A 45 4.25 4.54 3.33
N VAL A 46 5.57 4.40 3.42
CA VAL A 46 6.27 4.34 4.71
C VAL A 46 6.18 5.66 5.46
N GLU A 47 6.42 6.79 4.79
CA GLU A 47 6.31 8.12 5.38
C GLU A 47 4.88 8.42 5.85
N SER A 48 3.89 8.07 5.02
CA SER A 48 2.47 8.23 5.33
C SER A 48 2.05 7.40 6.53
N LEU A 49 2.56 6.17 6.67
CA LEU A 49 2.27 5.32 7.83
C LEU A 49 2.86 5.90 9.13
N VAL A 50 4.08 6.46 9.08
CA VAL A 50 4.67 7.15 10.23
C VAL A 50 3.88 8.41 10.59
N LEU A 51 3.45 9.19 9.59
CA LEU A 51 2.61 10.36 9.79
C LEU A 51 1.27 9.98 10.44
N LEU A 52 0.62 8.93 9.94
CA LEU A 52 -0.62 8.39 10.49
C LEU A 52 -0.45 8.00 11.95
N ILE A 53 0.63 7.31 12.31
CA ILE A 53 0.91 6.94 13.71
C ILE A 53 1.03 8.19 14.60
N LYS A 54 1.72 9.23 14.14
CA LYS A 54 1.88 10.48 14.88
C LYS A 54 0.53 11.19 15.08
N ILE A 55 -0.20 11.41 14.00
CA ILE A 55 -1.51 12.08 14.04
C ILE A 55 -2.49 11.28 14.91
N HIS A 56 -2.55 9.96 14.75
CA HIS A 56 -3.45 9.12 15.54
C HIS A 56 -3.15 9.21 17.04
N ARG A 57 -1.87 9.19 17.42
CA ARG A 57 -1.45 9.38 18.81
C ARG A 57 -1.90 10.75 19.35
N ASP A 58 -1.82 11.80 18.55
CA ASP A 58 -2.10 13.16 19.00
C ASP A 58 -3.61 13.42 19.18
N TYR A 59 -4.44 12.90 18.26
CA TYR A 59 -5.90 13.14 18.24
C TYR A 59 -6.75 12.04 18.89
N TYR A 60 -6.28 10.79 18.94
CA TYR A 60 -7.05 9.62 19.39
C TYR A 60 -6.33 8.84 20.49
N LYS A 61 -5.98 9.52 21.58
CA LYS A 61 -5.16 8.97 22.67
C LYS A 61 -5.72 7.72 23.32
N ASP A 62 -7.05 7.64 23.43
CA ASP A 62 -7.75 6.54 24.11
C ASP A 62 -8.11 5.38 23.18
N ILE A 63 -7.86 5.51 21.87
CA ILE A 63 -8.24 4.53 20.86
C ILE A 63 -6.95 3.94 20.26
N PRO A 64 -6.71 2.63 20.36
CA PRO A 64 -5.54 2.03 19.75
C PRO A 64 -5.59 2.15 18.23
N LEU A 65 -4.45 2.48 17.60
CA LEU A 65 -4.33 2.44 16.15
C LEU A 65 -4.36 0.99 15.67
N LEU A 66 -5.25 0.66 14.72
CA LEU A 66 -5.37 -0.66 14.12
C LEU A 66 -5.04 -0.55 12.62
N PRO A 67 -3.78 -0.70 12.18
CA PRO A 67 -3.37 -0.43 10.80
C PRO A 67 -4.17 -1.20 9.73
N TRP A 68 -4.58 -2.42 10.03
CA TRP A 68 -5.38 -3.25 9.12
C TRP A 68 -6.77 -2.67 8.81
N LYS A 69 -7.33 -1.81 9.69
CA LYS A 69 -8.58 -1.10 9.41
C LYS A 69 -8.45 0.04 8.40
N TYR A 70 -7.22 0.48 8.10
CA TYR A 70 -6.94 1.57 7.16
C TYR A 70 -6.48 1.05 5.79
N GLY A 71 -6.58 -0.26 5.54
CA GLY A 71 -6.32 -0.88 4.24
C GLY A 71 -7.56 -0.91 3.34
N THR A 72 -7.38 -1.46 2.13
CA THR A 72 -8.46 -1.65 1.15
C THR A 72 -9.21 -2.97 1.31
N GLU A 73 -8.78 -3.82 2.25
CA GLU A 73 -9.29 -5.19 2.42
C GLU A 73 -10.83 -5.23 2.51
N SER A 74 -11.44 -4.39 3.35
CA SER A 74 -12.90 -4.35 3.48
C SER A 74 -13.59 -3.99 2.16
N TYR A 75 -13.01 -3.09 1.38
CA TYR A 75 -13.54 -2.74 0.06
C TYR A 75 -13.38 -3.90 -0.93
N GLU A 76 -12.23 -4.59 -0.91
CA GLU A 76 -11.98 -5.76 -1.76
C GLU A 76 -12.98 -6.89 -1.49
N HIS A 77 -13.31 -7.15 -0.21
CA HIS A 77 -14.34 -8.11 0.16
C HIS A 77 -15.73 -7.69 -0.35
N ILE A 78 -16.12 -6.41 -0.19
CA ILE A 78 -17.38 -5.88 -0.71
C ILE A 78 -17.45 -6.05 -2.24
N PHE A 79 -16.38 -5.73 -2.96
CA PHE A 79 -16.31 -5.93 -4.40
C PHE A 79 -16.33 -7.41 -4.80
N GLY A 80 -15.67 -8.27 -4.01
CA GLY A 80 -15.68 -9.72 -4.20
C GLY A 80 -17.11 -10.29 -4.11
N ILE A 81 -17.84 -9.93 -3.06
CA ILE A 81 -19.25 -10.34 -2.87
C ILE A 81 -20.13 -9.76 -3.98
N SER A 82 -19.98 -8.47 -4.30
CA SER A 82 -20.75 -7.83 -5.39
C SER A 82 -20.57 -8.56 -6.72
N ARG A 83 -19.34 -8.99 -7.04
CA ARG A 83 -19.03 -9.73 -8.28
C ARG A 83 -19.63 -11.13 -8.34
N GLN A 84 -19.95 -11.75 -7.21
CA GLN A 84 -20.69 -13.01 -7.18
C GLN A 84 -22.14 -12.84 -7.64
N TYR A 85 -22.73 -11.66 -7.43
CA TYR A 85 -24.09 -11.35 -7.90
C TYR A 85 -24.11 -10.86 -9.35
N CYS A 86 -23.20 -9.96 -9.71
CA CYS A 86 -23.06 -9.44 -11.06
C CYS A 86 -21.58 -9.19 -11.36
N ALA A 87 -21.02 -9.84 -12.37
CA ALA A 87 -19.60 -9.73 -12.69
C ALA A 87 -19.17 -8.28 -13.04
N ASN A 88 -20.02 -7.56 -13.75
CA ASN A 88 -19.81 -6.17 -14.17
C ASN A 88 -21.03 -5.35 -13.78
N PHE A 89 -20.95 -4.64 -12.65
CA PHE A 89 -22.01 -3.75 -12.19
C PHE A 89 -21.67 -2.28 -12.46
N ASN A 90 -22.70 -1.46 -12.66
CA ASN A 90 -22.63 -0.02 -12.61
C ASN A 90 -22.92 0.50 -11.18
N TYR A 91 -22.86 1.82 -11.00
CA TYR A 91 -23.06 2.43 -9.69
C TYR A 91 -24.46 2.15 -9.10
N LEU A 92 -25.52 2.22 -9.92
CA LEU A 92 -26.89 1.96 -9.47
C LEU A 92 -27.05 0.52 -8.98
N GLU A 93 -26.45 -0.43 -9.69
CA GLU A 93 -26.49 -1.85 -9.36
C GLU A 93 -25.78 -2.14 -8.03
N ILE A 94 -24.62 -1.52 -7.76
CA ILE A 94 -23.99 -1.59 -6.42
C ILE A 94 -24.95 -1.09 -5.34
N VAL A 95 -25.56 0.08 -5.52
CA VAL A 95 -26.43 0.69 -4.51
C VAL A 95 -27.63 -0.23 -4.22
N GLN A 96 -28.17 -0.88 -5.24
CA GLN A 96 -29.25 -1.86 -5.10
C GLN A 96 -28.79 -3.18 -4.46
N MET A 97 -27.51 -3.54 -4.57
CA MET A 97 -26.93 -4.73 -3.92
C MET A 97 -26.58 -4.51 -2.45
N VAL A 98 -26.37 -3.27 -1.98
CA VAL A 98 -26.01 -2.96 -0.57
C VAL A 98 -26.87 -3.70 0.46
N PRO A 99 -28.23 -3.71 0.35
CA PRO A 99 -29.06 -4.43 1.33
C PRO A 99 -28.80 -5.94 1.37
N LYS A 100 -28.39 -6.53 0.23
CA LYS A 100 -28.05 -7.96 0.13
C LYS A 100 -26.67 -8.23 0.69
N ILE A 101 -25.70 -7.36 0.39
CA ILE A 101 -24.32 -7.48 0.87
C ILE A 101 -24.27 -7.36 2.40
N ASN A 102 -25.08 -6.48 2.99
CA ASN A 102 -25.16 -6.33 4.45
C ASN A 102 -25.62 -7.60 5.20
N GLN A 103 -26.15 -8.62 4.52
CA GLN A 103 -26.47 -9.90 5.14
C GLN A 103 -25.24 -10.81 5.34
N TYR A 104 -24.14 -10.49 4.65
CA TYR A 104 -22.89 -11.28 4.65
C TYR A 104 -21.72 -10.58 5.36
N LEU A 105 -21.91 -9.34 5.80
CA LEU A 105 -20.96 -8.54 6.59
C LEU A 105 -21.35 -8.59 8.07
#